data_AF-A0AA39YLR5-F1
#
_entry.id   AF-A0AA39YLR5-F1
#
_cell.length_a   1.000
_cell.length_b   1.000
_cell.length_c   1.000
_cell.angle_alpha   90.00
_cell.angle_beta   90.00
_cell.angle_gamma   90.00
#
_symmetry.space_group_name_H-M   'P 1'
#
loop_
_entity.id
_entity.type
_entity.pdbx_description
1 polymer ?
#
loop_
_entity_poly.entity_id
_entity_poly.type
_entity_poly.pdbx_seq_one_letter_code
_entity_poly.pdbx_strand_id
1 'polypeptide(L)'
;MAQKARKDRAKSNVATLNNLHLGSLIVNGLFLLLNFIFRSRSLLTWFILSLPSFVCQFILEKSGRPTYDPSTNALKSSGEDLAAPGLTEYMFDVVWVTWAVAILVALFGNWAWFFWAIVPAYGIYKGYGMFGAARQMAQLGGSADAGVPPVGNRKQRRAAA
;
A
#
# COMPACT_ATOMS: atom_id res chain seq x y z
N MET A 1 -20.49 -11.51 14.30
CA MET A 1 -20.13 -10.73 13.09
C MET A 1 -18.61 -10.56 12.90
N ALA A 2 -17.82 -10.29 13.95
CA ALA A 2 -16.37 -10.07 13.84
C ALA A 2 -15.56 -11.25 13.22
N GLN A 3 -15.90 -12.50 13.55
CA GLN A 3 -15.23 -13.68 12.98
C GLN A 3 -15.52 -13.87 11.48
N LYS A 4 -16.75 -13.58 11.06
CA LYS A 4 -17.14 -13.62 9.64
C LYS A 4 -16.35 -12.59 8.83
N ALA A 5 -16.31 -11.34 9.31
CA ALA A 5 -15.55 -10.27 8.66
C ALA A 5 -14.05 -10.59 8.53
N ARG A 6 -13.43 -11.22 9.53
CA ARG A 6 -12.03 -11.66 9.44
C ARG A 6 -11.80 -12.73 8.37
N LYS A 7 -12.70 -13.72 8.28
CA LYS A 7 -12.64 -14.77 7.25
C LYS A 7 -12.87 -14.20 5.84
N ASP A 8 -13.84 -13.29 5.70
CA ASP A 8 -14.15 -12.63 4.44
C ASP A 8 -12.96 -11.80 3.95
N ARG A 9 -12.30 -11.04 4.86
CA ARG A 9 -11.05 -10.32 4.54
C ARG A 9 -9.93 -11.26 4.12
N ALA A 10 -9.71 -12.35 4.87
CA ALA A 10 -8.67 -13.31 4.52
C ALA A 10 -8.88 -13.90 3.11
N LYS A 11 -10.13 -14.23 2.76
CA LYS A 11 -10.48 -14.72 1.42
C LYS A 11 -10.26 -13.65 0.35
N SER A 12 -10.69 -12.42 0.62
CA SER A 12 -10.51 -11.29 -0.30
C SER A 12 -9.02 -11.02 -0.56
N ASN A 13 -8.20 -10.98 0.49
CA ASN A 13 -6.77 -10.73 0.37
C ASN A 13 -6.07 -11.79 -0.48
N VAL A 14 -6.38 -13.07 -0.26
CA VAL A 14 -5.81 -14.16 -1.08
C VAL A 14 -6.18 -13.99 -2.55
N ALA A 15 -7.44 -13.66 -2.85
CA ALA A 15 -7.88 -13.43 -4.22
C ALA A 15 -7.13 -12.24 -4.86
N THR A 16 -7.01 -11.12 -4.14
CA THR A 16 -6.28 -9.94 -4.59
C THR A 16 -4.80 -10.24 -4.85
N LEU A 17 -4.12 -10.93 -3.93
CA LEU A 17 -2.72 -11.30 -4.07
C LEU A 17 -2.49 -12.26 -5.24
N ASN A 18 -3.37 -13.27 -5.41
CA ASN A 18 -3.26 -14.19 -6.55
C ASN A 18 -3.41 -13.45 -7.88
N ASN A 19 -4.37 -12.53 -7.98
CA ASN A 19 -4.55 -11.71 -9.18
C ASN A 19 -3.34 -10.79 -9.41
N LEU A 20 -2.74 -10.25 -8.33
CA LEU A 20 -1.55 -9.41 -8.38
C LEU A 20 -0.34 -10.16 -8.95
N HIS A 21 -0.10 -11.39 -8.47
CA HIS A 21 1.00 -12.25 -8.94
C HIS A 21 0.76 -12.73 -10.37
N LEU A 22 -0.47 -13.15 -10.68
CA LEU A 22 -0.84 -13.59 -12.02
C LEU A 22 -0.70 -12.45 -13.03
N GLY A 23 -1.22 -11.26 -12.71
CA GLY A 23 -1.10 -10.08 -13.55
C GLY A 23 0.37 -9.68 -13.75
N SER A 24 1.17 -9.73 -12.69
CA SER A 24 2.62 -9.47 -12.80
C SER A 24 3.31 -10.47 -13.70
N LEU A 25 3.02 -11.77 -13.55
CA LEU A 25 3.60 -12.80 -14.39
C LEU A 25 3.24 -12.58 -15.86
N ILE A 26 1.98 -12.27 -16.15
CA ILE A 26 1.49 -12.01 -17.51
C ILE A 26 2.18 -10.78 -18.10
N VAL A 27 2.20 -9.64 -17.39
CA VAL A 27 2.75 -8.38 -17.91
C VAL A 27 4.25 -8.48 -18.13
N ASN A 28 5.00 -9.00 -17.15
CA ASN A 28 6.44 -9.15 -17.27
C ASN A 28 6.81 -10.21 -18.32
N GLY A 29 6.05 -11.32 -18.37
CA GLY A 29 6.21 -12.33 -19.41
C GLY A 29 5.94 -11.77 -20.81
N LEU A 30 4.88 -10.98 -20.98
CA LEU A 30 4.56 -10.31 -22.24
C LEU A 30 5.65 -9.32 -22.63
N PHE A 31 6.15 -8.51 -21.69
CA PHE A 31 7.24 -7.58 -21.96
C PHE A 31 8.48 -8.31 -22.48
N LEU A 32 8.91 -9.36 -21.78
CA LEU A 32 10.07 -10.17 -22.18
C LEU A 32 9.83 -10.84 -23.55
N LEU A 33 8.67 -11.42 -23.76
CA LEU A 33 8.31 -12.07 -25.02
C LEU A 33 8.35 -11.08 -26.20
N LEU A 34 7.75 -9.90 -26.06
CA LEU A 34 7.77 -8.86 -27.08
C LEU A 34 9.19 -8.31 -27.31
N ASN A 35 9.97 -8.19 -26.24
CA ASN A 35 11.37 -7.77 -26.30
C ASN A 35 12.24 -8.77 -27.10
N PHE A 36 11.99 -10.07 -26.97
CA PHE A 36 12.71 -11.11 -27.70
C PHE A 36 12.24 -11.29 -29.15
N ILE A 37 10.93 -11.16 -29.42
CA ILE A 37 10.36 -11.41 -30.76
C ILE A 37 10.52 -10.21 -31.71
N PHE A 38 10.23 -8.99 -31.25
CA PHE A 38 10.12 -7.84 -32.15
C PHE A 38 11.39 -7.00 -32.19
N ARG A 39 11.73 -6.37 -31.06
CA ARG A 39 12.89 -5.48 -30.97
C ARG A 39 13.36 -5.38 -29.54
N SER A 40 14.65 -5.56 -29.33
CA SER A 40 15.27 -5.39 -28.02
C SER A 40 15.03 -3.97 -27.50
N ARG A 41 14.32 -3.91 -26.37
CA ARG A 41 14.17 -2.75 -25.51
C ARG A 41 15.23 -2.82 -24.42
N SER A 42 15.42 -1.72 -23.69
CA SER A 42 16.38 -1.69 -22.59
C SER A 42 15.84 -2.49 -21.40
N LEU A 43 16.32 -3.72 -21.24
CA LEU A 43 15.98 -4.57 -20.08
C LEU A 43 16.40 -3.93 -18.76
N LEU A 44 17.52 -3.20 -18.75
CA LEU A 44 17.99 -2.49 -17.57
C LEU A 44 16.99 -1.39 -17.15
N THR A 45 16.52 -0.59 -18.10
CA THR A 45 15.52 0.46 -17.83
C THR A 45 14.22 -0.14 -17.34
N TRP A 46 13.77 -1.22 -17.97
CA TRP A 46 12.59 -1.96 -17.52
C TRP A 46 12.74 -2.48 -16.08
N PHE A 47 13.89 -3.09 -15.76
CA PHE A 47 14.13 -3.63 -14.42
C PHE A 47 14.15 -2.53 -13.36
N ILE A 48 14.86 -1.43 -13.62
CA ILE A 48 14.97 -0.29 -12.67
C ILE A 48 13.60 0.36 -12.43
N LEU A 49 12.84 0.65 -13.50
CA LEU A 49 11.54 1.30 -13.36
C LEU A 49 10.44 0.36 -12.86
N SER A 50 10.61 -0.95 -13.01
CA SER A 50 9.70 -1.94 -12.43
C SER A 50 10.03 -2.31 -10.99
N LEU A 51 11.24 -1.99 -10.51
CA LEU A 51 11.69 -2.32 -9.16
C LEU A 51 10.75 -1.80 -8.05
N PRO A 52 10.24 -0.56 -8.10
CA PRO A 52 9.28 -0.08 -7.10
C PRO A 52 7.98 -0.90 -7.09
N SER A 53 7.50 -1.35 -8.25
CA SER A 53 6.34 -2.25 -8.34
C SER A 53 6.63 -3.59 -7.67
N PHE A 54 7.80 -4.19 -7.88
CA PHE A 54 8.18 -5.45 -7.21
C PHE A 54 8.28 -5.29 -5.70
N VAL A 55 8.84 -4.19 -5.22
CA VAL A 55 8.90 -3.88 -3.78
C VAL A 55 7.49 -3.72 -3.20
N CYS A 56 6.59 -3.03 -3.90
CA CYS A 56 5.19 -2.89 -3.48
C CYS A 56 4.49 -4.24 -3.40
N GLN A 57 4.64 -5.10 -4.40
CA GLN A 57 4.06 -6.45 -4.39
C GLN A 57 4.60 -7.30 -3.23
N PHE A 58 5.90 -7.23 -2.95
CA PHE A 58 6.50 -7.94 -1.83
C PHE A 58 5.94 -7.49 -0.48
N ILE A 59 5.78 -6.18 -0.28
CA ILE A 59 5.21 -5.64 0.96
C ILE A 59 3.73 -6.02 1.07
N LEU A 60 2.94 -5.90 -0.01
CA LEU A 60 1.53 -6.31 -0.05
C LEU A 60 1.35 -7.79 0.25
N GLU A 61 2.20 -8.66 -0.29
CA GLU A 61 2.18 -10.09 0.00
C GLU A 61 2.48 -10.34 1.49
N LYS A 62 3.53 -9.70 2.01
CA LYS A 62 3.95 -9.89 3.40
C LYS A 62 2.91 -9.38 4.40
N SER A 63 2.26 -8.25 4.13
CA SER A 63 1.29 -7.64 5.05
C SER A 63 -0.13 -8.18 4.87
N GLY A 64 -0.54 -8.47 3.63
CA GLY A 64 -1.89 -8.90 3.29
C GLY A 64 -2.13 -10.41 3.38
N ARG A 65 -1.09 -11.25 3.32
CA ARG A 65 -1.28 -12.71 3.31
C ARG A 65 -1.80 -13.23 4.65
N PRO A 66 -2.94 -13.96 4.66
CA PRO A 66 -3.46 -14.55 5.88
C PRO A 66 -2.57 -15.66 6.42
N THR A 67 -2.48 -15.76 7.74
CA THR A 67 -1.71 -16.78 8.44
C THR A 67 -2.66 -17.71 9.21
N TYR A 68 -2.39 -19.01 9.14
CA TYR A 68 -3.17 -20.05 9.80
C TYR A 68 -2.32 -20.76 10.85
N ASP A 69 -2.98 -21.30 11.87
CA ASP A 69 -2.33 -22.12 12.89
C ASP A 69 -1.94 -23.48 12.29
N PRO A 70 -0.68 -23.93 12.40
CA PRO A 70 -0.24 -25.21 11.83
C PRO A 70 -0.91 -26.44 12.43
N SER A 71 -1.38 -26.36 13.68
CA SER A 71 -1.94 -27.50 14.42
C SER A 71 -3.46 -27.62 14.27
N THR A 72 -4.17 -26.49 14.27
CA THR A 72 -5.63 -26.46 14.25
C THR A 72 -6.20 -25.98 12.91
N ASN A 73 -5.35 -25.49 11.99
CA ASN A 73 -5.74 -24.83 10.75
C ASN A 73 -6.72 -23.65 10.96
N ALA A 74 -6.76 -23.11 12.18
CA ALA A 74 -7.57 -21.96 12.51
C ALA A 74 -6.91 -20.68 11.97
N LEU A 75 -7.73 -19.74 11.50
CA LEU A 75 -7.24 -18.44 11.02
C LEU A 75 -6.62 -17.65 12.18
N LYS A 76 -5.31 -17.42 12.13
CA LYS A 76 -4.54 -16.68 13.14
C LYS A 76 -4.55 -15.17 12.86
N SER A 77 -4.35 -14.78 11.61
CA SER A 77 -4.42 -13.38 11.15
C SER A 77 -5.03 -13.33 9.77
N SER A 78 -5.92 -12.36 9.53
CA SER A 78 -6.47 -12.09 8.20
C SER A 78 -5.50 -11.31 7.30
N GLY A 79 -4.39 -10.82 7.83
CA GLY A 79 -3.54 -9.82 7.17
C GLY A 79 -4.12 -8.40 7.28
N GLU A 80 -3.34 -7.43 6.84
CA GLU A 80 -3.80 -6.05 6.63
C GLU A 80 -4.87 -6.00 5.53
N ASP A 81 -5.76 -5.01 5.62
CA ASP A 81 -6.81 -4.84 4.62
C ASP A 81 -6.21 -4.31 3.32
N LEU A 82 -6.18 -5.16 2.29
CA LEU A 82 -5.64 -4.77 0.98
C LEU A 82 -6.54 -3.76 0.24
N ALA A 83 -7.76 -3.53 0.71
CA ALA A 83 -8.64 -2.49 0.19
C ALA A 83 -8.54 -1.17 1.00
N ALA A 84 -7.59 -1.07 1.94
CA ALA A 84 -7.43 0.13 2.74
C ALA A 84 -7.01 1.34 1.87
N PRO A 85 -7.67 2.50 2.02
CA PRO A 85 -7.29 3.71 1.31
C PRO A 85 -5.94 4.24 1.82
N GLY A 86 -5.27 5.05 0.98
CA GLY A 86 -4.03 5.73 1.36
C GLY A 86 -2.77 5.03 0.85
N LEU A 87 -1.99 4.41 1.74
CA LEU A 87 -0.70 3.81 1.38
C LEU A 87 -0.87 2.50 0.59
N THR A 88 -1.76 1.61 1.05
CA THR A 88 -2.03 0.34 0.34
C THR A 88 -2.55 0.59 -1.07
N GLU A 89 -3.51 1.51 -1.20
CA GLU A 89 -4.00 2.01 -2.49
C GLU A 89 -2.85 2.56 -3.36
N TYR A 90 -1.98 3.40 -2.79
CA TYR A 90 -0.80 3.90 -3.51
C TYR A 90 0.12 2.79 -4.02
N MET A 91 0.33 1.74 -3.23
CA MET A 91 1.15 0.61 -3.64
C MET A 91 0.53 -0.14 -4.82
N PHE A 92 -0.80 -0.27 -4.86
CA PHE A 92 -1.49 -0.78 -6.04
C PHE A 92 -1.36 0.16 -7.24
N ASP A 93 -1.48 1.48 -7.05
CA ASP A 93 -1.29 2.47 -8.12
C ASP A 93 0.10 2.33 -8.76
N VAL A 94 1.15 2.20 -7.93
CA VAL A 94 2.53 1.98 -8.40
C VAL A 94 2.59 0.73 -9.29
N VAL A 95 1.97 -0.38 -8.87
CA VAL A 95 1.97 -1.63 -9.63
C VAL A 95 1.18 -1.49 -10.93
N TRP A 96 -0.04 -0.96 -10.87
CA TRP A 96 -0.94 -0.87 -12.02
C TRP A 96 -0.41 0.08 -13.09
N VAL A 97 0.10 1.26 -12.68
CA VAL A 97 0.74 2.21 -13.60
C VAL A 97 2.00 1.59 -14.20
N THR A 98 2.82 0.90 -13.40
CA THR A 98 4.01 0.21 -13.93
C THR A 98 3.63 -0.83 -14.98
N TRP A 99 2.57 -1.62 -14.76
CA TRP A 99 2.11 -2.59 -15.75
C TRP A 99 1.64 -1.93 -17.04
N ALA A 100 0.82 -0.88 -16.93
CA ALA A 100 0.33 -0.14 -18.08
C ALA A 100 1.49 0.45 -18.89
N VAL A 101 2.45 1.08 -18.22
CA VAL A 101 3.64 1.65 -18.86
C VAL A 101 4.51 0.56 -19.48
N ALA A 102 4.72 -0.57 -18.82
CA ALA A 102 5.50 -1.68 -19.37
C ALA A 102 4.88 -2.21 -20.68
N ILE A 103 3.55 -2.38 -20.73
CA ILE A 103 2.84 -2.75 -21.95
C ILE A 103 3.02 -1.70 -23.03
N LEU A 104 2.84 -0.41 -22.70
CA LEU A 104 3.05 0.69 -23.65
C LEU A 104 4.48 0.73 -24.20
N VAL A 105 5.48 0.50 -23.36
CA VAL A 105 6.89 0.46 -23.78
C VAL A 105 7.15 -0.72 -24.71
N ALA A 106 6.57 -1.88 -24.42
CA ALA A 106 6.70 -3.05 -25.27
C ALA A 106 6.13 -2.77 -26.68
N LEU A 107 4.96 -2.14 -26.76
CA LEU A 107 4.26 -1.85 -28.01
C LEU A 107 4.81 -0.63 -28.76
N PHE A 108 4.96 0.52 -28.09
CA PHE A 108 5.27 1.82 -28.71
C PHE A 108 6.74 2.25 -28.53
N GLY A 109 7.47 1.63 -27.61
CA GLY A 109 8.91 1.85 -27.40
C GLY A 109 9.25 2.70 -26.17
N ASN A 110 10.56 2.92 -25.97
CA ASN A 110 11.12 3.44 -24.71
C ASN A 110 10.63 4.83 -24.31
N TRP A 111 10.12 5.65 -25.24
CA TRP A 111 9.54 6.95 -24.89
C TRP A 111 8.34 6.82 -23.95
N ALA A 112 7.59 5.70 -23.98
CA ALA A 112 6.47 5.50 -23.08
C ALA A 112 6.87 5.44 -21.59
N TRP A 113 8.16 5.25 -21.26
CA TRP A 113 8.64 5.37 -19.87
C TRP A 113 8.39 6.74 -19.26
N PHE A 114 8.20 7.81 -20.05
CA PHE A 114 7.84 9.12 -19.52
C PHE A 114 6.50 9.10 -18.75
N PHE A 115 5.55 8.24 -19.13
CA PHE A 115 4.29 8.08 -18.39
C PHE A 115 4.50 7.49 -16.99
N TRP A 116 5.62 6.81 -16.74
CA TRP A 116 5.95 6.31 -15.42
C TRP A 116 6.15 7.43 -14.40
N ALA A 117 6.50 8.65 -14.84
CA ALA A 117 6.67 9.81 -13.97
C ALA A 117 5.39 10.20 -13.19
N ILE A 118 4.22 9.71 -13.61
CA ILE A 118 2.96 9.87 -12.87
C ILE A 118 3.06 9.27 -11.46
N VAL A 119 3.79 8.15 -11.30
CA VAL A 119 3.95 7.47 -10.00
C VAL A 119 4.61 8.39 -8.96
N PRO A 120 5.85 8.88 -9.16
CA PRO A 120 6.48 9.77 -8.18
C PRO A 120 5.74 11.12 -8.06
N ALA A 121 5.17 11.66 -9.14
CA ALA A 121 4.37 12.89 -9.05
C ALA A 121 3.17 12.74 -8.12
N TYR A 122 2.44 11.62 -8.23
CA TYR A 122 1.30 11.33 -7.36
C TYR A 122 1.73 10.99 -5.92
N GLY A 123 2.86 10.28 -5.75
CA GLY A 123 3.45 10.02 -4.43
C GLY A 123 3.83 11.30 -3.70
N ILE A 124 4.42 12.27 -4.40
CA ILE A 124 4.74 13.60 -3.87
C ILE A 124 3.46 14.34 -3.46
N TYR A 125 2.42 14.34 -4.30
CA TYR A 125 1.13 14.95 -3.99
C TYR A 125 0.49 14.37 -2.73
N LYS A 126 0.42 13.04 -2.60
CA LYS A 126 -0.10 12.39 -1.38
C LYS A 126 0.77 12.68 -0.16
N GLY A 127 2.10 12.69 -0.34
CA GLY A 127 3.05 13.03 0.71
C GLY A 127 2.85 14.43 1.27
N TYR A 128 2.66 15.45 0.42
CA TYR A 128 2.39 16.81 0.87
C TYR A 128 1.11 16.93 1.70
N GLY A 129 0.05 16.19 1.34
CA GLY A 129 -1.18 16.13 2.14
C GLY A 129 -0.95 15.52 3.53
N MET A 130 -0.15 14.45 3.61
CA MET A 130 0.21 13.81 4.88
C MET A 130 1.11 14.69 5.75
N PHE A 131 2.11 15.36 5.19
CA PHE A 131 2.96 16.30 5.92
C PHE A 131 2.17 17.51 6.44
N GLY A 132 1.18 17.99 5.68
CA GLY A 132 0.26 19.03 6.13
C GLY A 132 -0.59 18.60 7.32
N ALA A 133 -1.21 17.42 7.24
CA ALA A 133 -2.01 16.85 8.33
C ALA A 133 -1.17 16.54 9.58
N ALA A 134 0.05 16.00 9.40
CA ALA A 134 0.98 15.74 10.50
C ALA A 134 1.45 17.04 11.16
N ARG A 135 1.74 18.10 10.39
CA ARG A 135 2.09 19.42 10.93
C ARG A 135 0.92 20.04 11.69
N GLN A 136 -0.31 19.92 11.17
CA GLN A 136 -1.51 20.41 11.86
C GLN A 136 -1.76 19.64 13.16
N MET A 137 -1.60 18.32 13.15
CA MET A 137 -1.70 17.49 14.36
C MET A 137 -0.58 17.83 15.36
N ALA A 138 0.64 18.11 14.90
CA ALA A 138 1.73 18.56 15.76
C ALA A 138 1.49 19.96 16.35
N GLN A 139 0.86 20.88 15.61
CA GLN A 139 0.44 22.19 16.12
C GLN A 139 -0.71 22.10 17.13
N LEU A 140 -1.66 21.19 16.89
CA LEU A 140 -2.77 20.94 17.83
C LEU A 140 -2.30 20.14 19.06
N GLY A 141 -1.34 19.23 18.90
CA GLY A 141 -0.70 18.46 19.98
C GLY A 141 0.32 19.26 20.79
N GLY A 142 0.88 20.33 20.23
CA GLY A 142 1.69 21.32 20.95
C GLY A 142 0.87 22.38 21.70
N SER A 143 -0.46 22.37 21.55
CA SER A 143 -1.39 23.27 22.24
C SER A 143 -2.16 22.58 23.38
N ALA A 144 -1.87 21.31 23.65
CA ALA A 144 -2.55 20.52 24.68
C ALA A 144 -1.86 20.58 26.06
N ASP A 145 -1.03 21.60 26.31
CA ASP A 145 -0.35 21.81 27.61
C ASP A 145 -0.55 23.23 28.18
N ALA A 146 -1.59 23.94 27.73
CA ALA A 146 -1.99 25.22 28.31
C ALA A 146 -3.50 25.24 28.60
N GLY A 147 -3.88 24.80 29.80
CA GLY A 147 -5.20 25.12 30.36
C GLY A 147 -6.02 23.95 30.90
N VAL A 148 -5.43 23.12 31.77
CA VAL A 148 -6.25 22.34 32.72
C VAL A 148 -6.25 23.10 34.06
N PRO A 149 -7.33 23.78 34.47
CA PRO A 149 -7.42 24.29 35.83
C PRO A 149 -7.46 23.09 36.80
N PRO A 150 -6.78 23.15 37.95
CA PRO A 150 -6.66 21.99 38.83
C PRO A 150 -8.03 21.56 39.33
N VAL A 151 -8.41 20.33 39.00
CA VAL A 151 -9.63 19.67 39.48
C VAL A 151 -9.47 19.45 40.99
N GLY A 152 -10.08 20.35 41.77
CA GLY A 152 -10.11 20.29 43.22
C GLY A 152 -10.70 18.96 43.71
N ASN A 153 -9.94 18.31 44.59
CA ASN A 153 -10.26 17.04 45.23
C ASN A 153 -11.61 17.08 45.96
N ARG A 154 -12.66 16.55 45.33
CA ARG A 154 -14.04 16.46 45.88
C ARG A 154 -14.17 15.56 47.13
N LYS A 155 -13.06 14.96 47.62
CA LYS A 155 -13.04 14.06 48.79
C LYS A 155 -12.75 14.74 50.14
N GLN A 156 -12.37 16.02 50.21
CA GLN A 156 -12.12 16.69 51.50
C GLN A 156 -13.33 17.43 52.09
N ARG A 157 -14.43 17.61 51.34
CA ARG A 157 -15.57 18.43 51.78
C ARG A 157 -16.69 17.69 52.52
N ARG A 158 -16.45 16.44 52.98
CA ARG A 158 -17.42 15.65 53.76
C ARG A 158 -16.95 15.28 55.17
N ALA A 159 -15.81 15.81 55.62
CA ALA A 159 -15.28 15.56 56.97
C ALA A 159 -15.39 16.79 57.90
N ALA A 160 -16.15 17.81 57.51
CA ALA A 160 -16.46 18.97 58.36
C ALA A 160 -17.93 19.37 58.13
N ALA A 161 -18.83 18.62 58.76
CA ALA A 161 -20.20 19.01 59.05
C ALA A 161 -20.59 18.33 60.37
#